data_AF-A0A0P1FJ46-F1
#
_entry.id   AF-A0A0P1FJ46-F1
#
_cell.length_a   1.000
_cell.length_b   1.000
_cell.length_c   1.000
_cell.angle_alpha   90.00
_cell.angle_beta   90.00
_cell.angle_gamma   90.00
#
_symmetry.space_group_name_H-M   'P 1'
#
loop_
_entity.id
_entity.type
_entity.pdbx_description
1 polymer ?
#
loop_
_entity_poly.entity_id
_entity_poly.type
_entity_poly.pdbx_seq_one_letter_code
_entity_poly.pdbx_strand_id
1 'polypeptide(L)'
;MATCQKCGKSGFGLLEMRQGHCPSCRSEAERAERDRPKGKTKQVNSQIDAILLTTETAPNLNISKRIEIVTAECAFGMNVFKDLFAGVRNVVGGRSEAVQKTMRDSRRTALYELKKEAYEVGANAVVGVDLDYVELSSSGSMVMLVASGTAVVIEG
;
A
#
# COMPACT_ATOMS: atom_id res chain seq x y z
N MET A 1 23.69 -40.40 -6.73
CA MET A 1 22.23 -40.13 -6.84
C MET A 1 21.94 -38.83 -6.13
N ALA A 2 21.11 -37.97 -6.70
CA ALA A 2 20.78 -36.68 -6.11
C ALA A 2 19.62 -36.81 -5.09
N THR A 3 19.60 -35.90 -4.12
CA THR A 3 18.59 -35.85 -3.06
C THR A 3 17.75 -34.58 -3.22
N CYS A 4 16.42 -34.71 -3.12
CA CYS A 4 15.51 -33.57 -3.21
C CYS A 4 15.62 -32.67 -1.96
N GLN A 5 15.81 -31.37 -2.17
CA GLN A 5 15.92 -30.39 -1.09
C GLN A 5 14.60 -30.15 -0.31
N LYS A 6 13.44 -30.42 -0.92
CA LYS A 6 12.12 -30.22 -0.28
C LYS A 6 11.61 -31.43 0.50
N CYS A 7 11.66 -32.63 -0.09
CA CYS A 7 11.12 -33.85 0.56
C CYS A 7 12.18 -34.83 1.06
N GLY A 8 13.48 -34.55 0.86
CA GLY A 8 14.57 -35.39 1.37
C GLY A 8 14.74 -36.76 0.68
N LYS A 9 13.89 -37.12 -0.28
CA LYS A 9 14.01 -38.39 -1.03
C LYS A 9 15.29 -38.39 -1.88
N SER A 10 16.02 -39.49 -1.81
CA SER A 10 17.22 -39.77 -2.63
C SER A 10 16.88 -40.79 -3.73
N GLY A 11 17.76 -40.93 -4.72
CA GLY A 11 17.60 -41.91 -5.81
C GLY A 11 17.34 -41.31 -7.19
N PHE A 12 17.30 -39.99 -7.32
CA PHE A 12 17.01 -39.32 -8.58
C PHE A 12 18.27 -39.13 -9.44
N GLY A 13 18.10 -39.28 -10.76
CA GLY A 13 19.12 -38.93 -11.74
C GLY A 13 19.34 -37.42 -11.80
N LEU A 14 20.54 -37.01 -12.22
CA LEU A 14 20.90 -35.59 -12.33
C LEU A 14 19.98 -34.82 -13.30
N LEU A 15 19.49 -35.50 -14.35
CA LEU A 15 18.55 -34.94 -15.34
C LEU A 15 17.10 -34.82 -14.83
N GLU A 16 16.70 -35.64 -13.85
CA GLU A 16 15.35 -35.62 -13.29
C GLU A 16 15.15 -34.48 -12.27
N MET A 17 16.25 -34.06 -11.67
CA MET A 17 16.33 -32.97 -10.70
C MET A 17 16.50 -31.63 -11.41
N ARG A 18 15.49 -30.76 -11.36
CA ARG A 18 15.61 -29.35 -11.77
C ARG A 18 15.45 -28.46 -10.55
N GLN A 19 16.29 -27.43 -10.46
CA GLN A 19 16.31 -26.47 -9.36
C GLN A 19 16.38 -27.14 -7.98
N GLY A 20 17.08 -28.27 -7.83
CA GLY A 20 17.19 -28.99 -6.55
C GLY A 20 15.94 -29.78 -6.10
N HIS A 21 14.90 -29.85 -6.94
CA HIS A 21 13.63 -30.48 -6.60
C HIS A 21 13.32 -31.71 -7.48
N CYS A 22 12.80 -32.78 -6.88
CA CYS A 22 12.33 -33.95 -7.61
C CYS A 22 11.02 -33.65 -8.39
N PRO A 23 10.63 -34.48 -9.36
CA PRO A 23 9.44 -34.26 -10.18
C PRO A 23 8.13 -34.12 -9.37
N SER A 24 7.98 -34.87 -8.27
CA SER A 24 6.78 -34.77 -7.42
C SER A 24 6.71 -33.43 -6.69
N CYS A 25 7.81 -33.02 -6.03
CA CYS A 25 7.87 -31.75 -5.31
C CYS A 25 7.71 -30.53 -6.20
N ARG A 26 8.18 -30.64 -7.45
CA ARG A 26 8.01 -29.60 -8.47
C ARG A 26 6.57 -29.51 -8.95
N SER A 27 5.95 -30.64 -9.26
CA SER A 27 4.54 -30.66 -9.68
C SER A 27 3.60 -30.21 -8.56
N GLU A 28 3.92 -30.51 -7.29
CA GLU A 28 3.25 -29.92 -6.12
C GLU A 28 3.41 -28.40 -6.07
N ALA A 29 4.61 -27.87 -6.26
CA ALA A 29 4.84 -26.42 -6.26
C ALA A 29 4.11 -25.73 -7.41
N GLU A 30 4.12 -26.32 -8.60
CA GLU A 30 3.36 -25.84 -9.76
C GLU A 30 1.84 -25.94 -9.57
N ARG A 31 1.35 -26.93 -8.81
CA ARG A 31 -0.08 -27.02 -8.43
C ARG A 31 -0.42 -25.96 -7.39
N ALA A 32 0.39 -25.79 -6.36
CA ALA A 32 0.20 -24.75 -5.34
C ALA A 32 0.18 -23.33 -5.94
N GLU A 33 1.03 -23.05 -6.94
CA GLU A 33 1.01 -21.75 -7.63
C GLU A 33 -0.20 -21.60 -8.57
N ARG A 34 -0.69 -22.69 -9.17
CA ARG A 34 -1.93 -22.70 -9.97
C ARG A 34 -3.18 -22.50 -9.10
N ASP A 35 -3.21 -23.13 -7.94
CA ASP A 35 -4.31 -23.07 -6.97
C ASP A 35 -4.25 -21.82 -6.08
N ARG A 36 -3.19 -21.00 -6.23
CA ARG A 36 -3.05 -19.72 -5.54
C ARG A 36 -4.24 -18.82 -5.94
N PRO A 37 -5.09 -18.41 -4.99
CA PRO A 37 -6.33 -17.72 -5.31
C PRO A 37 -6.05 -16.32 -5.86
N LYS A 38 -6.00 -16.20 -7.19
CA LYS A 38 -5.80 -14.93 -7.92
C LYS A 38 -6.89 -13.88 -7.62
N GLY A 39 -8.02 -14.29 -7.06
CA GLY A 39 -9.17 -13.42 -6.72
C GLY A 39 -9.11 -12.74 -5.35
N LYS A 40 -8.39 -13.30 -4.35
CA LYS A 40 -8.42 -12.78 -2.97
C LYS A 40 -7.87 -11.36 -2.87
N THR A 41 -6.73 -11.09 -3.51
CA THR A 41 -6.09 -9.75 -3.50
C THR A 41 -6.96 -8.69 -4.19
N LYS A 42 -7.64 -9.06 -5.28
CA LYS A 42 -8.50 -8.11 -6.02
C LYS A 42 -9.76 -7.74 -5.21
N GLN A 43 -10.31 -8.69 -4.46
CA GLN A 43 -11.50 -8.48 -3.65
C GLN A 43 -11.22 -7.63 -2.42
N VAL A 44 -10.10 -7.87 -1.72
CA VAL A 44 -9.65 -7.05 -0.59
C VAL A 44 -9.40 -5.60 -1.01
N ASN A 45 -8.71 -5.38 -2.13
CA ASN A 45 -8.48 -4.02 -2.63
C ASN A 45 -9.78 -3.27 -2.91
N SER A 46 -10.78 -3.96 -3.48
CA SER A 46 -12.09 -3.36 -3.73
C SER A 46 -12.83 -2.94 -2.45
N GLN A 47 -12.63 -3.67 -1.34
CA GLN A 47 -13.23 -3.34 -0.05
C GLN A 47 -12.52 -2.14 0.61
N ILE A 48 -11.19 -2.10 0.53
CA ILE A 48 -10.39 -0.95 0.96
C ILE A 48 -10.80 0.30 0.17
N ASP A 49 -10.90 0.19 -1.16
CA ASP A 49 -11.29 1.32 -2.02
C ASP A 49 -12.68 1.88 -1.68
N ALA A 50 -13.59 1.01 -1.22
CA ALA A 50 -14.95 1.38 -0.82
C ALA A 50 -15.04 2.12 0.52
N ILE A 51 -13.98 2.15 1.34
CA ILE A 51 -13.94 2.95 2.56
C ILE A 51 -14.15 4.43 2.22
N LEU A 52 -15.16 5.04 2.82
CA LEU A 52 -15.45 6.47 2.67
C LEU A 52 -14.44 7.27 3.48
N LEU A 53 -13.83 8.28 2.87
CA LEU A 53 -13.03 9.28 3.58
C LEU A 53 -13.75 10.62 3.51
N THR A 54 -13.85 11.32 4.63
CA THR A 54 -14.46 12.64 4.68
C THR A 54 -13.77 13.55 5.68
N THR A 55 -13.71 14.83 5.34
CA THR A 55 -13.18 15.89 6.21
C THR A 55 -14.19 16.30 7.29
N GLU A 56 -15.49 16.22 7.01
CA GLU A 56 -16.52 16.60 7.97
C GLU A 56 -16.87 15.47 8.95
N THR A 57 -17.32 15.88 10.14
CA THR A 57 -17.85 15.00 11.18
C THR A 57 -19.36 15.19 11.36
N ALA A 58 -20.02 15.67 10.31
CA ALA A 58 -21.34 16.30 10.38
C ALA A 58 -22.47 15.37 10.88
N PRO A 59 -23.57 15.94 11.44
CA PRO A 59 -24.64 15.17 12.07
C PRO A 59 -25.42 14.23 11.13
N ASN A 60 -25.32 14.46 9.83
CA ASN A 60 -25.96 13.67 8.77
C ASN A 60 -25.22 12.38 8.43
N LEU A 61 -24.07 12.09 9.06
CA LEU A 61 -23.44 10.77 9.05
C LEU A 61 -23.93 9.99 10.28
N ASN A 62 -24.79 8.99 10.05
CA ASN A 62 -25.28 8.09 11.09
C ASN A 62 -24.15 7.15 11.55
N ILE A 63 -23.27 7.65 12.41
CA ILE A 63 -22.15 6.88 12.98
C ILE A 63 -22.68 5.95 14.08
N SER A 64 -22.73 4.65 13.81
CA SER A 64 -23.14 3.63 14.77
C SER A 64 -22.02 3.20 15.72
N LYS A 65 -20.76 3.29 15.27
CA LYS A 65 -19.59 2.96 16.11
C LYS A 65 -18.39 3.83 15.76
N ARG A 66 -17.71 4.37 16.79
CA ARG A 66 -16.35 4.93 16.67
C ARG A 66 -15.38 3.87 17.15
N ILE A 67 -14.41 3.50 16.31
CA ILE A 67 -13.48 2.41 16.59
C ILE A 67 -12.23 2.98 17.23
N GLU A 68 -11.40 3.68 16.46
CA GLU A 68 -10.18 4.33 16.93
C GLU A 68 -9.69 5.42 15.96
N ILE A 69 -8.61 6.10 16.34
CA ILE A 69 -7.90 7.02 15.46
C ILE A 69 -6.97 6.18 14.59
N VAL A 70 -6.98 6.44 13.28
CA VAL A 70 -6.08 5.80 12.31
C VAL A 70 -5.19 6.86 11.67
N THR A 71 -3.95 6.48 11.36
CA THR A 71 -2.98 7.35 10.68
C THR A 71 -2.29 6.60 9.55
N ALA A 72 -1.81 7.33 8.56
CA ALA A 72 -0.97 6.79 7.50
C ALA A 72 0.03 7.82 7.01
N GLU A 73 1.27 7.41 6.79
CA GLU A 73 2.36 8.31 6.42
C GLU A 73 2.96 7.95 5.06
N CYS A 74 3.29 8.97 4.28
CA CYS A 74 4.03 8.83 3.03
C CYS A 74 5.22 9.80 3.05
N ALA A 75 6.43 9.25 3.15
CA ALA A 75 7.67 10.03 3.14
C ALA A 75 8.34 10.01 1.76
N PHE A 76 8.87 11.17 1.35
CA PHE A 76 9.62 11.31 0.10
C PHE A 76 10.86 12.18 0.30
N GLY A 77 11.98 11.71 -0.26
CA GLY A 77 13.28 12.36 -0.12
C GLY A 77 13.42 13.59 -1.00
N MET A 78 14.16 14.60 -0.53
CA MET A 78 14.46 15.82 -1.28
C MET A 78 15.27 15.58 -2.54
N ASN A 79 15.92 14.43 -2.69
CA ASN A 79 16.53 14.06 -3.97
C ASN A 79 15.48 13.94 -5.09
N VAL A 80 14.27 13.44 -4.78
CA VAL A 80 13.14 13.44 -5.72
C VAL A 80 12.79 14.87 -6.13
N PHE A 81 12.77 15.81 -5.18
CA PHE A 81 12.54 17.23 -5.48
C PHE A 81 13.68 17.86 -6.29
N LYS A 82 14.94 17.57 -5.94
CA LYS A 82 16.12 18.07 -6.67
C LYS A 82 16.12 17.61 -8.12
N ASP A 83 15.84 16.34 -8.37
CA ASP A 83 15.73 15.77 -9.72
C ASP A 83 14.56 16.41 -10.49
N LEU A 84 13.46 16.65 -9.79
CA LEU A 84 12.31 17.38 -10.31
C LEU A 84 12.65 18.80 -10.72
N PHE A 85 13.53 19.51 -10.01
CA PHE A 85 13.95 20.89 -10.31
C PHE A 85 15.09 20.95 -11.34
N ALA A 86 16.01 19.99 -11.34
CA ALA A 86 17.12 19.90 -12.28
C ALA A 86 16.64 19.67 -13.73
N GLY A 87 15.46 19.05 -13.91
CA GLY A 87 14.86 18.80 -15.21
C GLY A 87 14.00 19.94 -15.81
N VAL A 88 13.77 21.05 -15.11
CA VAL A 88 12.73 22.01 -15.53
C VAL A 88 13.27 23.20 -16.30
N ARG A 89 13.41 23.03 -17.62
CA ARG A 89 13.34 24.13 -18.59
C ARG A 89 11.89 24.60 -18.86
N ASN A 90 10.89 23.91 -18.30
CA ASN A 90 9.46 24.14 -18.56
C ASN A 90 8.69 24.84 -17.41
N VAL A 91 9.37 25.58 -16.51
CA VAL A 91 8.68 26.37 -15.47
C VAL A 91 8.14 27.63 -16.14
N VAL A 92 6.89 27.58 -16.59
CA VAL A 92 6.17 28.79 -16.96
C VAL A 92 5.19 29.09 -15.82
N GLY A 93 5.46 30.14 -15.04
CA GLY A 93 4.50 30.70 -14.09
C GLY A 93 4.46 30.12 -12.67
N GLY A 94 5.55 29.55 -12.15
CA GLY A 94 5.66 29.18 -10.72
C GLY A 94 5.00 27.86 -10.30
N ARG A 95 4.39 27.13 -11.24
CA ARG A 95 3.79 25.80 -11.03
C ARG A 95 4.66 24.72 -11.69
N SER A 96 5.41 23.95 -10.90
CA SER A 96 6.10 22.77 -11.43
C SER A 96 5.11 21.61 -11.56
N GLU A 97 4.81 21.20 -12.79
CA GLU A 97 3.91 20.07 -13.08
C GLU A 97 4.40 18.79 -12.39
N ALA A 98 5.71 18.56 -12.42
CA ALA A 98 6.33 17.42 -11.80
C ALA A 98 6.15 17.44 -10.27
N VAL A 99 6.35 18.61 -9.63
CA VAL A 99 6.16 18.74 -8.16
C VAL A 99 4.71 18.46 -7.79
N GLN A 100 3.77 18.99 -8.56
CA GLN A 100 2.35 18.73 -8.32
C GLN A 100 1.97 17.28 -8.57
N LYS A 101 2.60 16.61 -9.54
CA LYS A 101 2.39 15.18 -9.78
C LYS A 101 2.84 14.38 -8.57
N THR A 102 4.06 14.60 -8.09
CA THR A 102 4.58 13.94 -6.88
C THR A 102 3.67 14.17 -5.68
N MET A 103 3.25 15.41 -5.42
CA MET A 103 2.34 15.70 -4.31
C MET A 103 0.97 15.02 -4.45
N ARG A 104 0.42 14.93 -5.68
CA ARG A 104 -0.83 14.20 -5.95
C ARG A 104 -0.67 12.70 -5.70
N ASP A 105 0.43 12.12 -6.16
CA ASP A 105 0.72 10.70 -6.00
C ASP A 105 0.93 10.37 -4.52
N SER A 106 1.68 11.18 -3.78
CA SER A 106 1.85 11.03 -2.31
C SER A 106 0.52 11.09 -1.57
N ARG A 107 -0.38 12.02 -1.91
CA ARG A 107 -1.73 12.07 -1.29
C ARG A 107 -2.56 10.83 -1.60
N ARG A 108 -2.51 10.32 -2.83
CA ARG A 108 -3.22 9.10 -3.20
C ARG A 108 -2.73 7.90 -2.39
N THR A 109 -1.41 7.78 -2.24
CA THR A 109 -0.79 6.73 -1.42
C THR A 109 -1.20 6.84 0.05
N ALA A 110 -1.03 8.01 0.66
CA ALA A 110 -1.35 8.21 2.08
C ALA A 110 -2.84 7.95 2.36
N LEU A 111 -3.75 8.44 1.51
CA LEU A 111 -5.19 8.20 1.68
C LEU A 111 -5.58 6.74 1.45
N TYR A 112 -4.89 6.03 0.54
CA TYR A 112 -5.14 4.59 0.34
C TYR A 112 -4.69 3.78 1.56
N GLU A 113 -3.51 4.05 2.11
CA GLU A 113 -3.05 3.39 3.34
C GLU A 113 -3.97 3.73 4.52
N LEU A 114 -4.46 4.96 4.64
CA LEU A 114 -5.45 5.32 5.67
C LEU A 114 -6.75 4.50 5.56
N LYS A 115 -7.23 4.25 4.34
CA LYS A 115 -8.37 3.35 4.10
C LYS A 115 -8.06 1.92 4.51
N LYS A 116 -6.84 1.47 4.27
CA LYS A 116 -6.40 0.11 4.62
C LYS A 116 -6.34 -0.07 6.14
N GLU A 117 -5.77 0.89 6.88
CA GLU A 117 -5.80 0.90 8.36
C GLU A 117 -7.26 0.85 8.87
N ALA A 118 -8.13 1.68 8.30
CA ALA A 118 -9.55 1.65 8.63
C ALA A 118 -10.23 0.30 8.34
N TYR A 119 -9.91 -0.31 7.19
CA TYR A 119 -10.42 -1.64 6.83
C TYR A 119 -9.93 -2.73 7.80
N GLU A 120 -8.66 -2.69 8.21
CA GLU A 120 -8.07 -3.66 9.13
C GLU A 120 -8.72 -3.64 10.52
N VAL A 121 -9.18 -2.46 10.96
CA VAL A 121 -9.91 -2.29 12.24
C VAL A 121 -11.42 -2.50 12.11
N GLY A 122 -11.91 -2.84 10.92
CA GLY A 122 -13.32 -3.16 10.64
C GLY A 122 -14.23 -1.93 10.47
N ALA A 123 -13.66 -0.78 10.12
CA ALA A 123 -14.43 0.41 9.77
C ALA A 123 -14.96 0.34 8.33
N ASN A 124 -15.98 1.14 8.03
CA ASN A 124 -16.45 1.38 6.66
C ASN A 124 -16.29 2.86 6.23
N ALA A 125 -15.87 3.74 7.15
CA ALA A 125 -15.55 5.13 6.86
C ALA A 125 -14.46 5.67 7.81
N VAL A 126 -13.77 6.71 7.37
CA VAL A 126 -12.91 7.56 8.19
C VAL A 126 -13.42 9.00 8.10
N VAL A 127 -13.73 9.59 9.25
CA VAL A 127 -14.25 10.96 9.36
C VAL A 127 -13.23 11.88 10.00
N GLY A 128 -13.36 13.19 9.75
CA GLY A 128 -12.42 14.18 10.27
C GLY A 128 -11.01 13.98 9.70
N VAL A 129 -10.92 13.60 8.43
CA VAL A 129 -9.62 13.37 7.79
C VAL A 129 -8.85 14.67 7.66
N ASP A 130 -7.60 14.67 8.11
CA ASP A 130 -6.66 15.79 8.01
C ASP A 130 -5.33 15.36 7.38
N LEU A 131 -4.66 16.27 6.69
CA LEU A 131 -3.43 16.03 5.95
C LEU A 131 -2.35 17.07 6.33
N ASP A 132 -1.29 16.59 6.96
CA ASP A 132 -0.15 17.41 7.39
C ASP A 132 1.11 17.12 6.58
N TYR A 133 1.81 18.17 6.16
CA TYR A 133 3.14 18.05 5.56
C TYR A 133 4.21 18.44 6.60
N VAL A 134 5.08 17.50 6.93
CA VAL A 134 6.14 17.66 7.93
C VAL A 134 7.50 17.57 7.26
N GLU A 135 8.34 18.59 7.45
CA GLU A 135 9.73 18.54 7.03
C GLU A 135 10.59 17.87 8.10
N LEU A 136 11.34 16.84 7.71
CA LEU A 136 12.31 16.16 8.55
C LEU A 136 13.72 16.62 8.12
N SER A 137 14.43 17.30 9.02
CA SER A 137 15.65 18.06 8.70
C SER A 137 16.95 17.51 9.30
N SER A 138 16.91 16.40 10.06
CA SER A 138 18.06 16.00 10.89
C SER A 138 19.21 15.29 10.16
N SER A 139 19.01 14.67 8.99
CA SER A 139 20.10 13.99 8.25
C SER A 139 19.86 13.78 6.75
N GLY A 140 18.78 14.34 6.22
CA GLY A 140 18.40 14.26 4.82
C GLY A 140 17.08 14.97 4.71
N SER A 141 17.02 16.00 3.88
CA SER A 141 15.78 16.73 3.70
C SER A 141 14.73 15.74 3.19
N MET A 142 13.72 15.44 4.00
CA MET A 142 12.59 14.60 3.63
C MET A 142 11.32 15.36 3.96
N VAL A 143 10.30 15.15 3.14
CA VAL A 143 8.96 15.65 3.43
C VAL A 143 8.09 14.44 3.67
N MET A 144 7.41 14.43 4.80
CA MET A 144 6.45 13.41 5.19
C MET A 144 5.05 13.99 5.08
N LEU A 145 4.17 13.30 4.37
CA LEU A 145 2.75 13.56 4.39
C LEU A 145 2.12 12.61 5.42
N VAL A 146 1.47 13.15 6.42
CA VAL A 146 0.71 12.41 7.43
C VAL A 146 -0.77 12.60 7.13
N ALA A 147 -1.50 11.50 7.01
CA ALA A 147 -2.95 11.49 6.98
C ALA A 147 -3.47 10.94 8.31
N SER A 148 -4.46 11.60 8.91
CA SER A 148 -5.07 11.14 10.15
C SER A 148 -6.58 11.27 10.09
N GLY A 149 -7.30 10.50 10.91
CA GLY A 149 -8.75 10.60 11.04
C GLY A 149 -9.31 9.60 12.04
N THR A 150 -10.64 9.59 12.21
CA THR A 150 -11.32 8.63 13.09
C THR A 150 -12.00 7.53 12.27
N ALA A 151 -11.61 6.28 12.49
CA ALA A 151 -12.22 5.11 11.87
C ALA A 151 -13.58 4.81 12.54
N VAL A 152 -14.63 4.71 11.72
CA VAL A 152 -16.01 4.57 12.17
C VAL A 152 -16.81 3.56 11.35
N VAL A 153 -17.92 3.10 11.91
CA VAL A 153 -18.99 2.42 11.18
C VAL A 153 -20.14 3.40 11.00
N ILE A 154 -20.53 3.63 9.75
CA ILE A 154 -21.73 4.38 9.38
C ILE A 154 -22.84 3.45 8.89
N GLU A 155 -24.08 3.81 9.17
CA GLU A 155 -25.29 3.17 8.65
C GLU A 155 -25.79 3.94 7.43
N GLY A 156 -26.23 3.20 6.41
CA GLY A 156 -26.80 3.74 5.16
C GLY A 156 -28.31 3.88 5.21
#